data_AF-S4XS98-F1
#
_entry.id   AF-S4XS98-F1
#
_cell.length_a   1.000
_cell.length_b   1.000
_cell.length_c   1.000
_cell.angle_alpha   90.00
_cell.angle_beta   90.00
_cell.angle_gamma   90.00
#
_symmetry.space_group_name_H-M   'P 1'
#
loop_
_entity.id
_entity.type
_entity.pdbx_description
1 polymer ?
#
loop_
_entity_poly.entity_id
_entity_poly.type
_entity_poly.pdbx_seq_one_letter_code
_entity_poly.pdbx_strand_id
1 'polypeptide(L)'
;MNEYTRREEVRATFIASAILVLCIAVAVLRLVTVEGRLVPDPAARRQAEESEARIAPARACALAGEKLIVEIDLFKKAAKSARMPAPGEEPPAPPPVTKTRAQRNTPLPKPKEPDKQGAWASAQPLYKQVKTLAGCREATEALLGARVSAIPAWDAIVKAAAITPPGTAEAEQFEAAKQLLSLLADIPADKVAQATKDAEAAYKANAERDRERALTAMVREPLPQGVFSRRVAVSVGVGLTVCALLISYLGVRAASMRRLATLLPLRDAVRSGRPGMQAAEILKTAAAHNSGEPGIVIGAAIGGLSAALLAPKDADLFVAGVMAGLLIGLGGQWAFRLALGASRWRARATELAEVEKPAIPIVLVLSGVKPGLEPEFIQFLRSLPPADAAAAVEKLASQAEERILAAADAGAAFPQGKPPPG
;
A
#
# COMPACT_ATOMS: atom_id res chain seq x y z
N MET A 1 44.28 -12.87 -33.01
CA MET A 1 43.10 -12.23 -32.39
C MET A 1 43.64 -11.25 -31.37
N ASN A 2 43.54 -9.94 -31.62
CA ASN A 2 44.20 -8.92 -30.80
C ASN A 2 43.53 -8.78 -29.43
N GLU A 3 44.34 -8.71 -28.38
CA GLU A 3 43.90 -8.52 -26.99
C GLU A 3 43.13 -7.21 -26.78
N TYR A 4 43.33 -6.22 -27.66
CA TYR A 4 42.71 -4.89 -27.59
C TYR A 4 41.18 -4.91 -27.71
N THR A 5 40.62 -5.64 -28.68
CA THR A 5 39.16 -5.69 -28.88
C THR A 5 38.44 -6.47 -27.77
N ARG A 6 39.11 -7.48 -27.20
CA ARG A 6 38.62 -8.22 -26.02
C ARG A 6 38.59 -7.32 -24.78
N ARG A 7 39.57 -6.42 -24.63
CA ARG A 7 39.69 -5.52 -23.47
C ARG A 7 38.58 -4.47 -23.41
N GLU A 8 38.19 -3.91 -24.55
CA GLU A 8 37.12 -2.90 -24.62
C GLU A 8 35.72 -3.51 -24.43
N GLU A 9 35.47 -4.69 -25.00
CA GLU A 9 34.19 -5.39 -24.83
C GLU A 9 33.98 -5.88 -23.39
N VAL A 10 35.06 -6.34 -22.74
CA VAL A 10 35.04 -6.70 -21.31
C VAL A 10 34.88 -5.46 -20.42
N ARG A 11 35.50 -4.32 -20.76
CA ARG A 11 35.30 -3.06 -20.03
C ARG A 11 33.86 -2.56 -20.12
N ALA A 12 33.25 -2.57 -21.30
CA ALA A 12 31.88 -2.10 -21.50
C ALA A 12 30.86 -2.98 -20.76
N THR A 13 31.04 -4.31 -20.78
CA THR A 13 30.19 -5.24 -20.03
C THR A 13 30.38 -5.10 -18.52
N PHE A 14 31.62 -4.89 -18.05
CA PHE A 14 31.90 -4.64 -16.64
C PHE A 14 31.23 -3.34 -16.15
N ILE A 15 31.38 -2.23 -16.90
CA ILE A 15 30.72 -0.96 -16.56
C ILE A 15 29.20 -1.12 -16.53
N ALA A 16 28.59 -1.78 -17.52
CA ALA A 16 27.16 -2.04 -17.54
C ALA A 16 26.69 -2.89 -16.34
N SER A 17 27.47 -3.91 -15.95
CA SER A 17 27.17 -4.72 -14.77
C SER A 17 27.27 -3.94 -13.46
N ALA A 18 28.28 -3.06 -13.33
CA ALA A 18 28.47 -2.24 -12.14
C ALA A 18 27.32 -1.22 -11.97
N ILE A 19 26.92 -0.56 -13.07
CA ILE A 19 25.77 0.35 -13.08
C ILE A 19 24.50 -0.40 -12.70
N LEU A 20 24.27 -1.58 -13.26
CA LEU A 20 23.09 -2.40 -12.95
C LEU A 20 23.03 -2.77 -11.47
N VAL A 21 24.11 -3.27 -10.89
CA VAL A 21 24.16 -3.65 -9.47
C VAL A 21 23.90 -2.44 -8.59
N LEU A 22 24.49 -1.29 -8.88
CA LEU A 22 24.32 -0.07 -8.10
C LEU A 22 22.88 0.45 -8.18
N CYS A 23 22.29 0.51 -9.38
CA CYS A 23 20.91 0.93 -9.59
C CYS A 23 19.90 0.01 -8.88
N ILE A 24 20.08 -1.31 -8.97
CA ILE A 24 19.18 -2.28 -8.32
C ILE A 24 19.35 -2.21 -6.81
N ALA A 25 20.57 -2.14 -6.29
CA ALA A 25 20.81 -2.06 -4.85
C ALA A 25 20.11 -0.83 -4.23
N VAL A 26 20.22 0.33 -4.87
CA VAL A 26 19.53 1.56 -4.44
C VAL A 26 18.01 1.41 -4.55
N ALA A 27 17.51 0.83 -5.64
CA ALA A 27 16.07 0.60 -5.84
C ALA A 27 15.49 -0.35 -4.78
N VAL A 28 16.14 -1.48 -4.52
CA VAL A 28 15.73 -2.46 -3.50
C VAL A 28 15.78 -1.86 -2.11
N LEU A 29 16.85 -1.13 -1.76
CA LEU A 29 16.96 -0.45 -0.47
C LEU A 29 15.78 0.52 -0.27
N ARG A 30 15.44 1.32 -1.30
CA ARG A 30 14.30 2.24 -1.25
C ARG A 30 12.99 1.49 -1.09
N LEU A 31 12.76 0.45 -1.89
CA LEU A 31 11.53 -0.35 -1.77
C LEU A 31 11.44 -0.97 -0.38
N VAL A 32 12.48 -1.57 0.19
CA VAL A 32 12.40 -2.23 1.50
C VAL A 32 12.20 -1.25 2.67
N THR A 33 12.77 -0.05 2.59
CA THR A 33 12.75 0.93 3.70
C THR A 33 11.51 1.83 3.72
N VAL A 34 10.65 1.76 2.71
CA VAL A 34 9.44 2.60 2.66
C VAL A 34 8.37 2.07 3.59
N GLU A 35 7.88 2.98 4.41
CA GLU A 35 6.80 2.76 5.37
C GLU A 35 5.53 3.47 4.91
N GLY A 36 4.38 2.94 5.34
CA GLY A 36 3.08 3.55 5.08
C GLY A 36 2.91 4.90 5.75
N ARG A 37 1.93 5.68 5.28
CA ARG A 37 1.60 6.97 5.89
C ARG A 37 1.08 6.74 7.32
N LEU A 38 1.48 7.59 8.25
CA LEU A 38 0.84 7.64 9.57
C LEU A 38 -0.54 8.27 9.42
N VAL A 39 -1.57 7.51 9.74
CA VAL A 39 -2.98 7.90 9.69
C VAL A 39 -3.57 7.74 11.09
N PRO A 40 -4.52 8.60 11.52
CA PRO A 40 -5.20 8.42 12.79
C PRO A 40 -5.86 7.03 12.88
N ASP A 41 -5.70 6.37 14.01
CA ASP A 41 -6.17 5.00 14.21
C ASP A 41 -7.72 4.91 14.13
N PRO A 42 -8.29 4.22 13.13
CA PRO A 42 -9.74 4.07 13.02
C PRO A 42 -10.33 3.26 14.18
N ALA A 43 -9.58 2.33 14.77
CA ALA A 43 -10.07 1.53 15.90
C ALA A 43 -10.19 2.39 17.17
N ALA A 44 -9.16 3.19 17.47
CA ALA A 44 -9.19 4.13 18.60
C ALA A 44 -10.33 5.15 18.46
N ARG A 45 -10.60 5.65 17.24
CA ARG A 45 -11.73 6.54 16.98
C ARG A 45 -13.09 5.89 17.22
N ARG A 46 -13.30 4.67 16.71
CA ARG A 46 -14.53 3.91 16.98
C ARG A 46 -14.73 3.67 18.47
N GLN A 47 -13.68 3.31 19.19
CA GLN A 47 -13.75 3.11 20.62
C GLN A 47 -14.13 4.41 21.36
N ALA A 48 -13.59 5.56 20.96
CA ALA A 48 -13.97 6.85 21.54
C ALA A 48 -15.45 7.18 21.28
N GLU A 49 -15.95 6.95 20.07
CA GLU A 49 -17.37 7.14 19.71
C GLU A 49 -18.28 6.20 20.51
N GLU A 50 -17.91 4.92 20.65
CA GLU A 50 -18.65 3.95 21.46
C GLU A 50 -18.67 4.32 22.95
N SER A 51 -17.56 4.83 23.49
CA SER A 51 -17.47 5.31 24.87
C SER A 51 -18.32 6.56 25.08
N GLU A 52 -18.36 7.49 24.13
CA GLU A 52 -19.21 8.69 24.18
C GLU A 52 -20.70 8.35 24.11
N ALA A 53 -21.08 7.38 23.27
CA ALA A 53 -22.46 6.90 23.16
C ALA A 53 -23.01 6.32 24.47
N ARG A 54 -22.15 5.84 25.38
CA ARG A 54 -22.53 5.30 26.70
C ARG A 54 -22.84 6.39 27.73
N ILE A 55 -22.47 7.65 27.49
CA ILE A 55 -22.71 8.75 28.44
C ILE A 55 -24.20 9.06 28.56
N ALA A 56 -24.93 9.12 27.44
CA ALA A 56 -26.36 9.43 27.44
C ALA A 56 -27.22 8.46 28.27
N PRO A 57 -27.12 7.12 28.09
CA PRO A 57 -27.85 6.18 28.93
C PRO A 57 -27.40 6.21 30.39
N ALA A 58 -26.09 6.37 30.67
CA ALA A 58 -25.60 6.49 32.04
C ALA A 58 -26.17 7.72 32.76
N ARG A 59 -26.24 8.87 32.08
CA ARG A 59 -26.87 10.09 32.60
C ARG A 59 -28.37 9.90 32.86
N ALA A 60 -29.08 9.16 32.00
CA ALA A 60 -30.48 8.82 32.24
C ALA A 60 -30.64 7.97 33.52
N CYS A 61 -29.75 7.01 33.75
CA CYS A 61 -29.72 6.20 34.98
C CYS A 61 -29.42 7.04 36.23
N ALA A 62 -28.49 7.98 36.16
CA ALA A 62 -28.16 8.88 37.27
C ALA A 62 -29.35 9.77 37.64
N LEU A 63 -29.99 10.39 36.63
CA LEU A 63 -31.19 11.21 36.84
C LEU A 63 -32.37 10.40 37.36
N ALA A 64 -32.56 9.16 36.89
CA ALA A 64 -33.60 8.28 37.40
C ALA A 64 -33.36 7.90 38.87
N GLY A 65 -32.09 7.68 39.25
CA GLY A 65 -31.69 7.40 40.63
C GLY A 65 -31.97 8.58 41.57
N GLU A 66 -31.65 9.81 41.15
CA GLU A 66 -31.98 11.01 41.93
C GLU A 66 -33.50 11.21 42.08
N LYS A 67 -34.25 11.04 40.98
CA LYS A 67 -35.71 11.16 40.99
C LYS A 67 -36.37 10.10 41.85
N LEU A 68 -35.81 8.88 41.89
CA LEU A 68 -36.33 7.79 42.71
C LEU A 68 -36.47 8.20 44.19
N ILE A 69 -35.48 8.88 44.75
CA ILE A 69 -35.50 9.32 46.15
C ILE A 69 -36.70 10.27 46.40
N VAL A 70 -36.84 11.27 45.54
CA VAL A 70 -37.92 12.27 45.64
C VAL A 70 -39.30 11.62 45.47
N GLU A 71 -39.43 10.72 44.49
CA GLU A 71 -40.69 10.03 44.18
C GLU A 71 -41.09 9.04 45.28
N ILE A 72 -40.14 8.37 45.95
CA ILE A 72 -40.44 7.52 47.11
C ILE A 72 -41.06 8.37 48.23
N ASP A 73 -40.50 9.54 48.53
CA ASP A 73 -41.02 10.43 49.58
C ASP A 73 -42.39 11.02 49.23
N LEU A 74 -42.59 11.43 47.98
CA LEU A 74 -43.89 11.88 47.49
C LEU A 74 -44.93 10.77 47.56
N PHE A 75 -44.57 9.56 47.13
CA PHE A 75 -45.47 8.41 47.16
C PHE A 75 -45.80 7.98 48.59
N LYS A 76 -44.84 8.00 49.52
CA LYS A 76 -45.11 7.78 50.96
C LYS A 76 -46.11 8.79 51.53
N LYS A 77 -45.98 10.08 51.17
CA LYS A 77 -46.93 11.12 51.60
C LYS A 77 -48.32 10.89 51.02
N ALA A 78 -48.40 10.57 49.72
CA ALA A 78 -49.65 10.26 49.03
C ALA A 78 -50.34 9.00 49.62
N ALA A 79 -49.58 7.94 49.89
CA ALA A 79 -50.06 6.71 50.50
C ALA A 79 -50.60 6.95 51.92
N LYS A 80 -49.92 7.79 52.73
CA LYS A 80 -50.40 8.22 54.04
C LYS A 80 -51.71 9.00 53.94
N SER A 81 -51.83 9.93 52.98
CA SER A 81 -53.08 10.68 52.77
C SER A 81 -54.23 9.80 52.28
N ALA A 82 -53.94 8.79 51.46
CA ALA A 82 -54.91 7.81 50.96
C ALA A 82 -55.24 6.70 51.96
N ARG A 83 -54.61 6.71 53.16
CA ARG A 83 -54.75 5.69 54.21
C ARG A 83 -54.43 4.27 53.71
N MET A 84 -53.44 4.15 52.83
CA MET A 84 -52.91 2.83 52.48
C MET A 84 -52.27 2.20 53.72
N PRO A 85 -52.49 0.90 53.96
CA PRO A 85 -51.88 0.20 55.09
C PRO A 85 -50.36 0.33 55.03
N ALA A 86 -49.72 0.53 56.20
CA ALA A 86 -48.27 0.62 56.25
C ALA A 86 -47.63 -0.70 55.75
N PRO A 87 -46.41 -0.66 55.21
CA PRO A 87 -45.69 -1.88 54.85
C PRO A 87 -45.58 -2.79 56.08
N GLY A 88 -46.21 -3.98 56.02
CA GLY A 88 -46.21 -4.96 57.12
C GLY A 88 -47.41 -4.90 58.08
N GLU A 89 -48.40 -4.05 57.84
CA GLU A 89 -49.65 -4.04 58.63
C GLU A 89 -50.62 -5.11 58.09
N GLU A 90 -50.78 -6.22 58.84
CA GLU A 90 -51.87 -7.18 58.59
C GLU A 90 -53.23 -6.50 58.77
N PRO A 91 -54.26 -6.88 57.98
CA PRO A 91 -55.59 -6.31 58.15
C PRO A 91 -56.06 -6.52 59.59
N PRO A 92 -56.64 -5.51 60.26
CA PRO A 92 -57.09 -5.68 61.63
C PRO A 92 -58.06 -6.86 61.69
N ALA A 93 -57.72 -7.84 62.54
CA ALA A 93 -58.56 -9.00 62.76
C ALA A 93 -59.99 -8.54 63.08
N PRO A 94 -61.03 -9.20 62.52
CA PRO A 94 -62.41 -8.83 62.80
C PRO A 94 -62.62 -8.86 64.33
N PRO A 95 -63.23 -7.83 64.93
CA PRO A 95 -63.34 -7.75 66.37
C PRO A 95 -64.12 -8.96 66.89
N PRO A 96 -63.71 -9.56 68.03
CA PRO A 96 -64.44 -10.67 68.62
C PRO A 96 -65.85 -10.20 68.94
N VAL A 97 -66.84 -10.96 68.47
CA VAL A 97 -68.26 -10.70 68.71
C VAL A 97 -68.59 -11.02 70.17
N THR A 98 -68.28 -10.11 71.08
CA THR A 98 -68.79 -10.17 72.46
C THR A 98 -70.15 -9.49 72.53
N LYS A 99 -71.20 -10.31 72.63
CA LYS A 99 -72.55 -9.88 72.96
C LYS A 99 -72.57 -9.41 74.42
N THR A 100 -72.47 -8.11 74.66
CA THR A 100 -72.94 -7.53 75.92
C THR A 100 -73.63 -6.20 75.67
N ARG A 101 -74.92 -6.17 76.04
CA ARG A 101 -75.88 -5.08 75.90
C ARG A 101 -75.67 -4.05 77.00
N ALA A 102 -75.35 -2.79 76.67
CA ALA A 102 -75.83 -1.60 77.38
C ALA A 102 -75.43 -0.30 76.63
N GLN A 103 -76.35 0.66 76.68
CA GLN A 103 -76.39 1.96 76.01
C GLN A 103 -75.15 2.86 76.22
N ARG A 104 -74.67 3.49 75.13
CA ARG A 104 -74.42 4.95 75.10
C ARG A 104 -74.40 5.46 73.65
N ASN A 105 -75.34 6.35 73.34
CA ASN A 105 -75.47 6.99 72.03
C ASN A 105 -74.32 7.97 71.83
N THR A 106 -73.32 7.55 71.06
CA THR A 106 -72.44 8.42 70.27
C THR A 106 -72.01 7.57 69.08
N PRO A 107 -72.37 7.92 67.84
CA PRO A 107 -71.86 7.16 66.70
C PRO A 107 -70.36 7.37 66.66
N LEU A 108 -69.59 6.34 67.03
CA LEU A 108 -68.17 6.28 66.74
C LEU A 108 -68.03 6.49 65.22
N PRO A 109 -67.29 7.49 64.73
CA PRO A 109 -67.17 7.71 63.30
C PRO A 109 -66.61 6.43 62.68
N LYS A 110 -67.40 5.80 61.80
CA LYS A 110 -66.92 4.65 61.01
C LYS A 110 -65.58 5.04 60.40
N PRO A 111 -64.54 4.18 60.48
CA PRO A 111 -63.28 4.45 59.81
C PRO A 111 -63.58 4.75 58.34
N LYS A 112 -63.33 5.99 57.92
CA LYS A 112 -63.43 6.42 56.51
C LYS A 112 -62.58 5.46 55.68
N GLU A 113 -63.23 4.79 54.74
CA GLU A 113 -62.63 3.82 53.81
C GLU A 113 -61.40 4.43 53.11
N PRO A 114 -60.38 3.62 52.78
CA PRO A 114 -59.22 4.10 52.04
C PRO A 114 -59.68 4.68 50.71
N ASP A 115 -59.07 5.81 50.31
CA ASP A 115 -59.39 6.46 49.06
C ASP A 115 -58.73 5.67 47.93
N LYS A 116 -59.49 4.75 47.34
CA LYS A 116 -58.98 3.80 46.33
C LYS A 116 -58.80 4.47 44.96
N GLN A 117 -59.44 5.61 44.75
CA GLN A 117 -59.41 6.33 43.48
C GLN A 117 -58.05 7.00 43.28
N GLY A 118 -57.40 6.71 42.16
CA GLY A 118 -56.12 7.35 41.77
C GLY A 118 -54.87 6.85 42.50
N ALA A 119 -54.97 5.78 43.30
CA ALA A 119 -53.84 5.14 43.99
C ALA A 119 -52.70 4.76 43.03
N TRP A 120 -53.02 4.19 41.87
CA TRP A 120 -52.03 3.87 40.86
C TRP A 120 -51.50 5.11 40.13
N ALA A 121 -52.34 6.13 39.92
CA ALA A 121 -51.94 7.35 39.24
C ALA A 121 -50.83 8.11 40.01
N SER A 122 -50.89 8.10 41.35
CA SER A 122 -49.81 8.66 42.19
C SER A 122 -48.55 7.78 42.25
N ALA A 123 -48.68 6.47 42.00
CA ALA A 123 -47.58 5.51 41.93
C ALA A 123 -46.85 5.48 40.57
N GLN A 124 -47.50 5.95 39.49
CA GLN A 124 -46.97 5.88 38.13
C GLN A 124 -45.60 6.55 37.93
N PRO A 125 -45.34 7.77 38.45
CA PRO A 125 -44.03 8.40 38.31
C PRO A 125 -42.91 7.57 38.93
N LEU A 126 -43.14 7.03 40.12
CA LEU A 126 -42.22 6.13 40.82
C LEU A 126 -41.97 4.85 40.01
N TYR A 127 -43.03 4.20 39.54
CA TYR A 127 -42.95 3.00 38.70
C TYR A 127 -42.15 3.23 37.41
N LYS A 128 -42.27 4.40 36.78
CA LYS A 128 -41.47 4.79 35.60
C LYS A 128 -39.97 4.89 35.90
N GLN A 129 -39.59 5.46 37.06
CA GLN A 129 -38.18 5.54 37.45
C GLN A 129 -37.61 4.15 37.72
N VAL A 130 -38.36 3.32 38.44
CA VAL A 130 -37.99 1.93 38.77
C VAL A 130 -37.76 1.11 37.50
N LYS A 131 -38.63 1.23 36.50
CA LYS A 131 -38.43 0.57 35.18
C LYS A 131 -37.16 1.03 34.47
N THR A 132 -36.88 2.33 34.49
CA THR A 132 -35.65 2.87 33.91
C THR A 132 -34.43 2.30 34.62
N LEU A 133 -34.44 2.29 35.96
CA LEU A 133 -33.34 1.81 36.79
C LEU A 133 -33.12 0.29 36.70
N ALA A 134 -34.16 -0.51 36.51
CA ALA A 134 -34.01 -1.96 36.37
C ALA A 134 -33.03 -2.35 35.24
N GLY A 135 -33.01 -1.60 34.13
CA GLY A 135 -32.05 -1.79 33.03
C GLY A 135 -30.65 -1.22 33.29
N CYS A 136 -30.46 -0.43 34.35
CA CYS A 136 -29.19 0.24 34.66
C CYS A 136 -28.25 -0.59 35.53
N ARG A 137 -28.76 -1.63 36.21
CA ARG A 137 -27.98 -2.43 37.17
C ARG A 137 -26.77 -3.08 36.52
N GLU A 138 -26.98 -3.84 35.44
CA GLU A 138 -25.91 -4.59 34.77
C GLU A 138 -24.79 -3.68 34.28
N ALA A 139 -25.13 -2.55 33.65
CA ALA A 139 -24.16 -1.57 33.18
C ALA A 139 -23.37 -0.93 34.33
N THR A 140 -24.05 -0.62 35.45
CA THR A 140 -23.44 -0.02 36.65
C THR A 140 -22.51 -1.01 37.34
N GLU A 141 -22.94 -2.26 37.53
CA GLU A 141 -22.15 -3.31 38.17
C GLU A 141 -20.98 -3.78 37.30
N ALA A 142 -21.14 -3.82 35.97
CA ALA A 142 -20.05 -4.15 35.05
C ALA A 142 -18.91 -3.12 35.11
N LEU A 143 -19.23 -1.83 35.36
CA LEU A 143 -18.25 -0.76 35.39
C LEU A 143 -17.59 -0.58 36.77
N LEU A 144 -18.37 -0.65 37.84
CA LEU A 144 -17.91 -0.33 39.20
C LEU A 144 -17.75 -1.55 40.12
N GLY A 145 -18.19 -2.73 39.67
CA GLY A 145 -18.34 -3.91 40.51
C GLY A 145 -19.62 -3.85 41.37
N ALA A 146 -20.02 -5.01 41.91
CA ALA A 146 -21.20 -5.10 42.78
C ALA A 146 -20.94 -4.38 44.12
N ARG A 147 -21.75 -3.35 44.41
CA ARG A 147 -21.73 -2.66 45.71
C ARG A 147 -22.69 -3.32 46.68
N VAL A 148 -22.16 -4.02 47.67
CA VAL A 148 -22.94 -4.79 48.67
C VAL A 148 -24.05 -3.95 49.31
N SER A 149 -23.80 -2.67 49.58
CA SER A 149 -24.77 -1.74 50.18
C SER A 149 -25.94 -1.35 49.25
N ALA A 150 -25.80 -1.50 47.93
CA ALA A 150 -26.85 -1.16 46.96
C ALA A 150 -27.64 -2.38 46.47
N ILE A 151 -27.13 -3.62 46.69
CA ILE A 151 -27.80 -4.88 46.30
C ILE A 151 -29.27 -4.94 46.75
N PRO A 152 -29.63 -4.69 48.04
CA PRO A 152 -31.03 -4.82 48.46
C PRO A 152 -31.95 -3.82 47.76
N ALA A 153 -31.47 -2.62 47.45
CA ALA A 153 -32.24 -1.64 46.68
C ALA A 153 -32.37 -2.05 45.20
N TRP A 154 -31.30 -2.58 44.59
CA TRP A 154 -31.36 -3.11 43.23
C TRP A 154 -32.34 -4.27 43.09
N ASP A 155 -32.34 -5.21 44.04
CA ASP A 155 -33.27 -6.34 44.05
C ASP A 155 -34.72 -5.89 44.21
N ALA A 156 -34.96 -4.90 45.08
CA ALA A 156 -36.28 -4.29 45.25
C ALA A 156 -36.76 -3.56 43.98
N ILE A 157 -35.86 -2.83 43.31
CA ILE A 157 -36.15 -2.14 42.03
C ILE A 157 -36.51 -3.16 40.95
N VAL A 158 -35.78 -4.26 40.83
CA VAL A 158 -36.07 -5.31 39.84
C VAL A 158 -37.44 -5.96 40.11
N LYS A 159 -37.74 -6.30 41.37
CA LYS A 159 -39.05 -6.85 41.77
C LYS A 159 -40.19 -5.85 41.51
N ALA A 160 -39.98 -4.57 41.82
CA ALA A 160 -40.96 -3.53 41.59
C ALA A 160 -41.18 -3.24 40.09
N ALA A 161 -40.14 -3.33 39.26
CA ALA A 161 -40.26 -3.21 37.80
C ALA A 161 -41.06 -4.34 37.16
N ALA A 162 -41.05 -5.53 37.76
CA ALA A 162 -41.78 -6.71 37.31
C ALA A 162 -43.29 -6.67 37.65
N ILE A 163 -43.75 -5.72 38.45
CA ILE A 163 -45.19 -5.54 38.72
C ILE A 163 -45.90 -5.25 37.40
N THR A 164 -46.93 -6.01 37.09
CA THR A 164 -47.75 -5.79 35.89
C THR A 164 -48.64 -4.56 36.11
N PRO A 165 -48.70 -3.60 35.17
CA PRO A 165 -49.58 -2.45 35.34
C PRO A 165 -51.04 -2.92 35.46
N PRO A 166 -51.80 -2.44 36.46
CA PRO A 166 -53.17 -2.84 36.71
C PRO A 166 -54.12 -2.38 35.61
N GLY A 167 -55.27 -3.05 35.48
CA GLY A 167 -56.36 -2.65 34.59
C GLY A 167 -57.11 -1.41 35.07
N THR A 168 -58.32 -1.22 34.55
CA THR A 168 -59.19 -0.10 34.94
C THR A 168 -59.91 -0.31 36.28
N ALA A 169 -59.85 -1.52 36.84
CA ALA A 169 -60.49 -1.83 38.11
C ALA A 169 -59.77 -1.15 39.29
N GLU A 170 -60.50 -0.37 40.09
CA GLU A 170 -59.96 0.38 41.23
C GLU A 170 -59.28 -0.53 42.27
N ALA A 171 -59.80 -1.75 42.48
CA ALA A 171 -59.23 -2.72 43.40
C ALA A 171 -57.85 -3.23 42.93
N GLU A 172 -57.69 -3.48 41.63
CA GLU A 172 -56.41 -3.88 41.04
C GLU A 172 -55.39 -2.74 41.11
N GLN A 173 -55.83 -1.50 40.89
CA GLN A 173 -55.00 -0.30 40.99
C GLN A 173 -54.48 -0.07 42.42
N PHE A 174 -55.33 -0.29 43.42
CA PHE A 174 -54.96 -0.15 44.82
C PHE A 174 -53.97 -1.24 45.26
N GLU A 175 -54.21 -2.51 44.90
CA GLU A 175 -53.31 -3.61 45.25
C GLU A 175 -51.93 -3.47 44.57
N ALA A 176 -51.88 -3.06 43.29
CA ALA A 176 -50.62 -2.80 42.61
C ALA A 176 -49.82 -1.65 43.24
N ALA A 177 -50.50 -0.57 43.65
CA ALA A 177 -49.87 0.55 44.36
C ALA A 177 -49.35 0.13 45.75
N LYS A 178 -50.11 -0.70 46.47
CA LYS A 178 -49.71 -1.27 47.76
C LYS A 178 -48.48 -2.17 47.63
N GLN A 179 -48.46 -3.05 46.63
CA GLN A 179 -47.29 -3.89 46.34
C GLN A 179 -46.05 -3.03 46.05
N LEU A 180 -46.20 -1.99 45.22
CA LEU A 180 -45.11 -1.05 44.92
C LEU A 180 -44.58 -0.36 46.19
N LEU A 181 -45.47 0.11 47.06
CA LEU A 181 -45.10 0.76 48.32
C LEU A 181 -44.34 -0.21 49.25
N SER A 182 -44.82 -1.45 49.37
CA SER A 182 -44.20 -2.45 50.23
C SER A 182 -42.77 -2.81 49.82
N LEU A 183 -42.46 -2.72 48.53
CA LEU A 183 -41.13 -3.04 48.00
C LEU A 183 -40.16 -1.85 48.08
N LEU A 184 -40.65 -0.62 47.96
CA LEU A 184 -39.81 0.56 47.77
C LEU A 184 -39.80 1.54 48.94
N ALA A 185 -40.66 1.38 49.95
CA ALA A 185 -40.72 2.32 51.06
C ALA A 185 -39.35 2.45 51.74
N ASP A 186 -38.72 1.36 52.15
CA ASP A 186 -37.56 1.41 53.04
C ASP A 186 -36.25 0.97 52.38
N ILE A 187 -36.16 1.12 51.05
CA ILE A 187 -34.95 0.78 50.31
C ILE A 187 -33.87 1.85 50.49
N PRO A 188 -32.57 1.48 50.49
CA PRO A 188 -31.48 2.44 50.47
C PRO A 188 -31.32 3.08 49.08
N ALA A 189 -32.30 3.89 48.67
CA ALA A 189 -32.34 4.56 47.37
C ALA A 189 -31.18 5.54 47.16
N ASP A 190 -30.64 6.12 48.24
CA ASP A 190 -29.43 6.95 48.24
C ASP A 190 -28.22 6.18 47.70
N LYS A 191 -28.09 4.89 48.04
CA LYS A 191 -26.97 4.05 47.59
C LYS A 191 -27.06 3.73 46.10
N VAL A 192 -28.27 3.55 45.56
CA VAL A 192 -28.49 3.36 44.12
C VAL A 192 -28.21 4.65 43.36
N ALA A 193 -28.71 5.80 43.84
CA ALA A 193 -28.44 7.09 43.23
C ALA A 193 -26.94 7.42 43.24
N GLN A 194 -26.22 7.09 44.31
CA GLN A 194 -24.77 7.25 44.37
C GLN A 194 -24.06 6.29 43.39
N ALA A 195 -24.48 5.03 43.30
CA ALA A 195 -23.90 4.07 42.37
C ALA A 195 -24.08 4.48 40.90
N THR A 196 -25.26 4.99 40.52
CA THR A 196 -25.51 5.43 39.14
C THR A 196 -24.78 6.74 38.80
N LYS A 197 -24.63 7.67 39.75
CA LYS A 197 -23.79 8.87 39.59
C LYS A 197 -22.32 8.55 39.41
N ASP A 198 -21.79 7.66 40.24
CA ASP A 198 -20.40 7.23 40.14
C ASP A 198 -20.14 6.52 38.81
N ALA A 199 -21.13 5.79 38.30
CA ALA A 199 -21.04 5.14 36.98
C ALA A 199 -21.05 6.18 35.86
N GLU A 200 -21.92 7.20 35.92
CA GLU A 200 -21.90 8.31 34.96
C GLU A 200 -20.54 9.02 34.94
N ALA A 201 -19.96 9.29 36.11
CA ALA A 201 -18.64 9.90 36.23
C ALA A 201 -17.54 9.02 35.62
N ALA A 202 -17.59 7.71 35.88
CA ALA A 202 -16.65 6.75 35.30
C ALA A 202 -16.80 6.61 33.78
N TYR A 203 -18.02 6.62 33.24
CA TYR A 203 -18.25 6.63 31.79
C TYR A 203 -17.72 7.90 31.13
N LYS A 204 -17.90 9.07 31.75
CA LYS A 204 -17.32 10.34 31.28
C LYS A 204 -15.78 10.29 31.27
N ALA A 205 -15.18 9.84 32.37
CA ALA A 205 -13.72 9.72 32.46
C ALA A 205 -13.15 8.73 31.42
N ASN A 206 -13.83 7.61 31.17
CA ASN A 206 -13.43 6.66 30.13
C ASN A 206 -13.57 7.26 28.72
N ALA A 207 -14.65 7.99 28.44
CA ALA A 207 -14.84 8.65 27.16
C ALA A 207 -13.79 9.73 26.90
N GLU A 208 -13.43 10.54 27.91
CA GLU A 208 -12.35 11.52 27.82
C GLU A 208 -11.00 10.83 27.54
N ARG A 209 -10.69 9.76 28.29
CA ARG A 209 -9.46 8.98 28.11
C ARG A 209 -9.38 8.35 26.71
N ASP A 210 -10.47 7.78 26.21
CA ASP A 210 -10.50 7.18 24.89
C ASP A 210 -10.46 8.24 23.78
N ARG A 211 -11.04 9.41 24.00
CA ARG A 211 -10.92 10.57 23.10
C ARG A 211 -9.47 11.07 23.01
N GLU A 212 -8.77 11.21 24.13
CA GLU A 212 -7.36 11.59 24.16
C GLU A 212 -6.48 10.54 23.47
N ARG A 213 -6.77 9.25 23.69
CA ARG A 213 -6.12 8.14 22.98
C ARG A 213 -6.39 8.22 21.47
N ALA A 214 -7.62 8.48 21.05
CA ALA A 214 -7.95 8.60 19.63
C ALA A 214 -7.27 9.78 18.94
N LEU A 215 -7.00 10.87 19.66
CA LEU A 215 -6.26 12.02 19.14
C LEU A 215 -4.75 11.75 18.98
N THR A 216 -4.20 10.85 19.79
CA THR A 216 -2.76 10.55 19.83
C THR A 216 -2.37 9.26 19.12
N ALA A 217 -3.33 8.34 18.93
CA ALA A 217 -3.12 7.06 18.27
C ALA A 217 -2.96 7.24 16.76
N MET A 218 -1.74 6.99 16.28
CA MET A 218 -1.40 7.01 14.86
C MET A 218 -0.95 5.62 14.45
N VAL A 219 -1.59 5.06 13.42
CA VAL A 219 -1.25 3.76 12.85
C VAL A 219 -0.67 3.96 11.47
N ARG A 220 0.32 3.15 11.10
CA ARG A 220 0.84 3.14 9.73
C ARG A 220 -0.14 2.41 8.83
N GLU A 221 -0.62 3.11 7.83
CA GLU A 221 -1.47 2.54 6.79
C GLU A 221 -0.71 1.40 6.09
N PRO A 222 -1.35 0.24 5.84
CA PRO A 222 -0.71 -0.83 5.08
C PRO A 222 -0.31 -0.30 3.69
N LEU A 223 0.87 -0.68 3.23
CA LEU A 223 1.30 -0.36 1.87
C LEU A 223 0.32 -0.98 0.86
N PRO A 224 0.10 -0.33 -0.29
CA PRO A 224 -0.81 -0.84 -1.30
C PRO A 224 -0.41 -2.26 -1.72
N GLN A 225 -1.38 -3.17 -1.69
CA GLN A 225 -1.20 -4.52 -2.23
C GLN A 225 -1.40 -4.43 -3.74
N GLY A 226 -0.29 -4.56 -4.47
CA GLY A 226 -0.30 -4.70 -5.92
C GLY A 226 -0.77 -6.09 -6.37
N VAL A 227 -0.71 -6.33 -7.68
CA VAL A 227 -0.97 -7.63 -8.30
C VAL A 227 -0.03 -8.69 -7.74
N PHE A 228 1.22 -8.31 -7.44
CA PHE A 228 2.18 -9.15 -6.75
C PHE A 228 2.39 -8.68 -5.32
N SER A 229 2.63 -9.64 -4.43
CA SER A 229 3.20 -9.31 -3.12
C SER A 229 4.55 -8.60 -3.33
N ARG A 230 4.85 -7.62 -2.47
CA ARG A 230 6.04 -6.77 -2.60
C ARG A 230 7.34 -7.58 -2.74
N ARG A 231 7.45 -8.70 -2.03
CA ARG A 231 8.59 -9.63 -2.13
C ARG A 231 8.67 -10.28 -3.50
N VAL A 232 7.52 -10.73 -4.03
CA VAL A 232 7.44 -11.34 -5.37
C VAL A 232 7.78 -10.30 -6.44
N ALA A 233 7.19 -9.11 -6.39
CA ALA A 233 7.46 -8.03 -7.35
C ALA A 233 8.96 -7.67 -7.41
N VAL A 234 9.60 -7.48 -6.25
CA VAL A 234 11.05 -7.21 -6.18
C VAL A 234 11.84 -8.38 -6.76
N SER A 235 11.50 -9.63 -6.41
CA SER A 235 12.20 -10.81 -6.93
C SER A 235 12.07 -10.95 -8.45
N VAL A 236 10.89 -10.63 -9.01
CA VAL A 236 10.64 -10.67 -10.45
C VAL A 236 11.44 -9.57 -11.16
N GLY A 237 11.43 -8.34 -10.65
CA GLY A 237 12.21 -7.24 -11.23
C GLY A 237 13.71 -7.52 -11.21
N VAL A 238 14.25 -8.04 -10.10
CA VAL A 238 15.65 -8.48 -10.01
C VAL A 238 15.91 -9.65 -10.97
N GLY A 239 15.03 -10.64 -11.03
CA GLY A 239 15.14 -11.77 -11.97
C GLY A 239 15.22 -11.32 -13.42
N LEU A 240 14.36 -10.39 -13.84
CA LEU A 240 14.36 -9.81 -15.20
C LEU A 240 15.67 -9.10 -15.53
N THR A 241 16.22 -8.32 -14.60
CA THR A 241 17.51 -7.65 -14.80
C THR A 241 18.69 -8.62 -14.90
N VAL A 242 18.68 -9.72 -14.13
CA VAL A 242 19.67 -10.80 -14.26
C VAL A 242 19.55 -11.51 -15.61
N CYS A 243 18.34 -11.84 -16.04
CA CYS A 243 18.08 -12.40 -17.36
C CYS A 243 18.59 -11.49 -18.49
N ALA A 244 18.35 -10.18 -18.40
CA ALA A 244 18.85 -9.20 -19.35
C ALA A 244 20.38 -9.15 -19.39
N LEU A 245 21.04 -9.24 -18.24
CA LEU A 245 22.50 -9.31 -18.15
C LEU A 245 23.04 -10.60 -18.79
N LEU A 246 22.39 -11.74 -18.56
CA LEU A 246 22.76 -13.02 -19.19
C LEU A 246 22.58 -12.99 -20.71
N ILE A 247 21.47 -12.44 -21.22
CA ILE A 247 21.23 -12.26 -22.66
C ILE A 247 22.33 -11.38 -23.26
N SER A 248 22.67 -10.27 -22.62
CA SER A 248 23.75 -9.38 -23.07
C SER A 248 25.10 -10.09 -23.11
N TYR A 249 25.45 -10.86 -22.07
CA TYR A 249 26.70 -11.62 -22.00
C TYR A 249 26.77 -12.73 -23.06
N LEU A 250 25.70 -13.51 -23.22
CA LEU A 250 25.60 -14.54 -24.25
C LEU A 250 25.64 -13.93 -25.65
N GLY A 251 25.07 -12.74 -25.85
CA GLY A 251 25.18 -11.96 -27.07
C GLY A 251 26.63 -11.62 -27.42
N VAL A 252 27.40 -11.10 -26.46
CA VAL A 252 28.84 -10.80 -26.65
C VAL A 252 29.61 -12.08 -26.99
N ARG A 253 29.39 -13.16 -26.24
CA ARG A 253 30.04 -14.45 -26.47
C ARG A 253 29.70 -15.00 -27.86
N ALA A 254 28.45 -14.89 -28.29
CA ALA A 254 28.00 -15.39 -29.58
C ALA A 254 28.67 -14.67 -30.75
N ALA A 255 28.79 -13.33 -30.79
CA ALA A 255 29.56 -12.73 -31.89
C ALA A 255 31.07 -12.76 -31.70
N SER A 256 31.58 -12.90 -30.48
CA SER A 256 33.00 -13.27 -30.30
C SER A 256 33.30 -14.60 -31.00
N MET A 257 32.43 -15.62 -30.83
CA MET A 257 32.54 -16.90 -31.53
C MET A 257 32.32 -16.78 -33.04
N ARG A 258 31.33 -16.00 -33.51
CA ARG A 258 31.15 -15.77 -34.96
C ARG A 258 32.37 -15.09 -35.59
N ARG A 259 32.97 -14.11 -34.90
CA ARG A 259 34.19 -13.44 -35.36
C ARG A 259 35.37 -14.41 -35.44
N LEU A 260 35.51 -15.27 -34.44
CA LEU A 260 36.55 -16.29 -34.46
C LEU A 260 36.35 -17.27 -35.62
N ALA A 261 35.10 -17.69 -35.88
CA ALA A 261 34.77 -18.53 -37.02
C ALA A 261 35.03 -17.87 -38.39
N THR A 262 34.91 -16.55 -38.50
CA THR A 262 35.27 -15.80 -39.74
C THR A 262 36.77 -15.51 -39.85
N LEU A 263 37.50 -15.36 -38.73
CA LEU A 263 38.93 -15.01 -38.73
C LEU A 263 39.85 -16.22 -38.93
N LEU A 264 39.40 -17.43 -38.58
CA LEU A 264 40.15 -18.67 -38.82
C LEU A 264 40.38 -18.98 -40.31
N PRO A 265 39.36 -18.98 -41.20
CA PRO A 265 39.57 -19.22 -42.62
C PRO A 265 40.38 -18.11 -43.30
N LEU A 266 40.28 -16.86 -42.81
CA LEU A 266 41.13 -15.73 -43.25
C LEU A 266 42.62 -16.00 -43.03
N ARG A 267 42.99 -16.59 -41.89
CA ARG A 267 44.38 -16.95 -41.58
C ARG A 267 44.92 -18.03 -42.52
N ASP A 268 44.07 -18.94 -42.98
CA ASP A 268 44.43 -19.96 -43.97
C ASP A 268 44.46 -19.39 -45.40
N ALA A 269 43.58 -18.43 -45.72
CA ALA A 269 43.60 -17.71 -46.99
C ALA A 269 44.89 -16.88 -47.19
N VAL A 270 45.37 -16.23 -46.12
CA VAL A 270 46.66 -15.50 -46.10
C VAL A 270 47.84 -16.42 -46.43
N ARG A 271 47.81 -17.67 -45.96
CA ARG A 271 48.84 -18.68 -46.30
C ARG A 271 48.76 -19.15 -47.76
N SER A 272 47.60 -18.99 -48.41
CA SER A 272 47.33 -19.44 -49.78
C SER A 272 47.48 -18.37 -50.88
N GLY A 273 47.76 -17.10 -50.52
CA GLY A 273 48.10 -16.05 -51.48
C GLY A 273 46.94 -15.45 -52.29
N ARG A 274 45.72 -15.34 -51.71
CA ARG A 274 44.53 -14.77 -52.38
C ARG A 274 44.13 -13.39 -51.80
N PRO A 275 44.72 -12.28 -52.28
CA PRO A 275 44.58 -10.95 -51.67
C PRO A 275 43.16 -10.36 -51.75
N GLY A 276 42.40 -10.57 -52.84
CA GLY A 276 41.04 -10.03 -52.97
C GLY A 276 40.02 -10.65 -52.03
N MET A 277 40.13 -11.97 -51.80
CA MET A 277 39.29 -12.69 -50.83
C MET A 277 39.56 -12.20 -49.40
N GLN A 278 40.82 -11.96 -49.07
CA GLN A 278 41.24 -11.39 -47.78
C GLN A 278 40.65 -9.98 -47.57
N ALA A 279 40.77 -9.09 -48.56
CA ALA A 279 40.25 -7.74 -48.47
C ALA A 279 38.72 -7.72 -48.35
N ALA A 280 38.00 -8.53 -49.13
CA ALA A 280 36.53 -8.61 -49.06
C ALA A 280 36.02 -9.15 -47.71
N GLU A 281 36.69 -10.15 -47.14
CA GLU A 281 36.32 -10.70 -45.83
C GLU A 281 36.70 -9.77 -44.66
N ILE A 282 37.82 -9.04 -44.75
CA ILE A 282 38.17 -7.98 -43.79
C ILE A 282 37.13 -6.85 -43.84
N LEU A 283 36.68 -6.45 -45.03
CA LEU A 283 35.62 -5.44 -45.18
C LEU A 283 34.27 -5.94 -44.63
N LYS A 284 33.92 -7.21 -44.87
CA LYS A 284 32.71 -7.85 -44.31
C LYS A 284 32.76 -7.97 -42.78
N THR A 285 33.93 -8.25 -42.20
CA THR A 285 34.14 -8.35 -40.75
C THR A 285 34.26 -6.99 -40.07
N ALA A 286 34.89 -5.99 -40.70
CA ALA A 286 34.87 -4.58 -40.28
C ALA A 286 33.45 -4.01 -40.29
N ALA A 287 32.63 -4.44 -41.25
CA ALA A 287 31.20 -4.16 -41.30
C ALA A 287 30.36 -4.98 -40.31
N ALA A 288 30.91 -6.02 -39.66
CA ALA A 288 30.17 -6.85 -38.70
C ALA A 288 30.14 -6.20 -37.31
N HIS A 289 28.94 -5.89 -36.82
CA HIS A 289 28.74 -5.19 -35.55
C HIS A 289 29.24 -5.99 -34.32
N ASN A 290 29.76 -5.29 -33.31
CA ASN A 290 30.09 -5.88 -32.01
C ASN A 290 28.77 -6.18 -31.27
N SER A 291 28.54 -7.43 -30.88
CA SER A 291 27.26 -7.91 -30.35
C SER A 291 27.11 -7.79 -28.84
N GLY A 292 27.64 -6.74 -28.23
CA GLY A 292 27.18 -6.38 -26.89
C GLY A 292 25.79 -5.79 -26.97
N GLU A 293 24.89 -6.22 -26.10
CA GLU A 293 23.62 -5.53 -25.86
C GLU A 293 23.66 -4.79 -24.51
N PRO A 294 24.62 -3.86 -24.27
CA PRO A 294 24.69 -3.15 -23.01
C PRO A 294 23.51 -2.19 -22.85
N GLY A 295 22.86 -1.77 -23.94
CA GLY A 295 21.72 -0.86 -23.91
C GLY A 295 20.53 -1.45 -23.18
N ILE A 296 20.28 -2.76 -23.33
CA ILE A 296 19.23 -3.48 -22.61
C ILE A 296 19.49 -3.47 -21.10
N VAL A 297 20.73 -3.76 -20.70
CA VAL A 297 21.17 -3.84 -19.30
C VAL A 297 21.08 -2.47 -18.62
N ILE A 298 21.59 -1.44 -19.29
CA ILE A 298 21.59 -0.05 -18.78
C ILE A 298 20.16 0.50 -18.74
N GLY A 299 19.36 0.23 -19.79
CA GLY A 299 17.97 0.63 -19.84
C GLY A 299 17.13 0.03 -18.72
N ALA A 300 17.27 -1.28 -18.47
CA ALA A 300 16.58 -1.97 -17.38
C ALA A 300 16.94 -1.40 -16.00
N ALA A 301 18.23 -1.15 -15.78
CA ALA A 301 18.76 -0.61 -14.54
C ALA A 301 18.23 0.80 -14.26
N ILE A 302 18.26 1.69 -15.26
CA ILE A 302 17.80 3.07 -15.13
C ILE A 302 16.27 3.13 -15.01
N GLY A 303 15.55 2.32 -15.79
CA GLY A 303 14.09 2.24 -15.74
C GLY A 303 13.59 1.74 -14.38
N GLY A 304 14.21 0.69 -13.84
CA GLY A 304 13.92 0.19 -12.50
C GLY A 304 14.23 1.20 -11.40
N LEU A 305 15.39 1.87 -11.47
CA LEU A 305 15.76 2.91 -10.51
C LEU A 305 14.79 4.10 -10.54
N SER A 306 14.44 4.58 -11.74
CA SER A 306 13.52 5.70 -11.91
C SER A 306 12.14 5.39 -11.35
N ALA A 307 11.61 4.19 -11.62
CA ALA A 307 10.33 3.75 -11.08
C ALA A 307 10.35 3.63 -9.55
N ALA A 308 11.43 3.10 -8.97
CA ALA A 308 11.59 3.00 -7.53
C ALA A 308 11.73 4.37 -6.84
N LEU A 309 12.24 5.39 -7.53
CA LEU A 309 12.32 6.76 -7.03
C LEU A 309 10.98 7.50 -7.13
N LEU A 310 10.22 7.31 -8.21
CA LEU A 310 8.95 7.99 -8.45
C LEU A 310 7.81 7.43 -7.61
N ALA A 311 7.68 6.10 -7.52
CA ALA A 311 6.61 5.45 -6.78
C ALA A 311 7.17 4.33 -5.87
N PRO A 312 7.90 4.68 -4.80
CA PRO A 312 8.53 3.70 -3.92
C PRO A 312 7.52 2.82 -3.15
N LYS A 313 6.26 3.24 -3.11
CA LYS A 313 5.16 2.49 -2.48
C LYS A 313 4.64 1.35 -3.36
N ASP A 314 4.82 1.46 -4.68
CA ASP A 314 4.23 0.55 -5.67
C ASP A 314 5.28 -0.34 -6.32
N ALA A 315 5.40 -1.57 -5.80
CA ALA A 315 6.39 -2.52 -6.29
C ALA A 315 6.10 -3.04 -7.71
N ASP A 316 4.84 -3.00 -8.16
CA ASP A 316 4.47 -3.32 -9.54
C ASP A 316 5.02 -2.27 -10.52
N LEU A 317 5.08 -1.01 -10.09
CA LEU A 317 5.62 0.09 -10.90
C LEU A 317 7.12 -0.07 -11.11
N PHE A 318 7.83 -0.66 -10.14
CA PHE A 318 9.23 -1.06 -10.31
C PHE A 318 9.40 -2.10 -11.42
N VAL A 319 8.58 -3.15 -11.46
CA VAL A 319 8.62 -4.17 -12.53
C VAL A 319 8.28 -3.54 -13.89
N ALA A 320 7.24 -2.71 -13.95
CA ALA A 320 6.88 -1.97 -15.15
C ALA A 320 8.02 -1.06 -15.62
N GLY A 321 8.70 -0.38 -14.69
CA GLY A 321 9.86 0.47 -14.96
C GLY A 321 11.05 -0.31 -15.52
N VAL A 322 11.36 -1.48 -14.97
CA VAL A 322 12.39 -2.38 -15.52
C VAL A 322 12.04 -2.80 -16.95
N MET A 323 10.79 -3.20 -17.20
CA MET A 323 10.32 -3.63 -18.53
C MET A 323 10.33 -2.49 -19.56
N ALA A 324 9.84 -1.31 -19.18
CA ALA A 324 9.87 -0.12 -20.03
C ALA A 324 11.33 0.29 -20.32
N GLY A 325 12.19 0.24 -19.31
CA GLY A 325 13.63 0.49 -19.44
C GLY A 325 14.32 -0.48 -20.40
N LEU A 326 13.97 -1.76 -20.35
CA LEU A 326 14.46 -2.77 -21.31
C LEU A 326 14.10 -2.40 -22.75
N LEU A 327 12.85 -2.03 -23.00
CA LEU A 327 12.36 -1.66 -24.34
C LEU A 327 13.02 -0.38 -24.85
N ILE A 328 13.14 0.64 -24.00
CA ILE A 328 13.82 1.89 -24.35
C ILE A 328 15.31 1.65 -24.61
N GLY A 329 15.96 0.83 -23.78
CA GLY A 329 17.36 0.44 -23.96
C GLY A 329 17.61 -0.29 -25.28
N LEU A 330 16.70 -1.18 -25.67
CA LEU A 330 16.74 -1.90 -26.94
C LEU A 330 16.49 -0.97 -28.14
N GLY A 331 15.48 -0.10 -28.05
CA GLY A 331 15.15 0.89 -29.08
C GLY A 331 16.24 1.93 -29.28
N GLY A 332 16.81 2.46 -28.20
CA GLY A 332 17.93 3.40 -28.24
C GLY A 332 19.20 2.76 -28.80
N GLN A 333 19.47 1.51 -28.46
CA GLN A 333 20.58 0.76 -29.03
C GLN A 333 20.39 0.50 -30.54
N TRP A 334 19.16 0.20 -30.97
CA TRP A 334 18.83 0.05 -32.39
C TRP A 334 18.98 1.37 -33.16
N ALA A 335 18.48 2.48 -32.63
CA ALA A 335 18.62 3.81 -33.22
C ALA A 335 20.10 4.24 -33.30
N PHE A 336 20.88 4.00 -32.25
CA PHE A 336 22.33 4.26 -32.24
C PHE A 336 23.07 3.42 -33.28
N ARG A 337 22.67 2.13 -33.45
CA ARG A 337 23.22 1.25 -34.49
C ARG A 337 22.96 1.78 -35.90
N LEU A 338 21.75 2.31 -36.17
CA LEU A 338 21.41 2.90 -37.46
C LEU A 338 22.16 4.21 -37.71
N ALA A 339 22.24 5.09 -36.70
CA ALA A 339 22.83 6.43 -36.87
C ALA A 339 24.37 6.44 -36.98
N LEU A 340 25.06 5.54 -36.26
CA LEU A 340 26.53 5.57 -36.13
C LEU A 340 27.25 4.37 -36.74
N GLY A 341 26.51 3.38 -37.25
CA GLY A 341 27.08 2.18 -37.88
C GLY A 341 27.92 2.48 -39.12
N ALA A 342 27.52 3.48 -39.91
CA ALA A 342 28.21 3.86 -41.15
C ALA A 342 29.44 4.75 -40.92
N SER A 343 29.41 5.66 -39.94
CA SER A 343 30.54 6.56 -39.64
C SER A 343 31.70 5.84 -38.97
N ARG A 344 31.43 4.85 -38.11
CA ARG A 344 32.46 4.02 -37.45
C ARG A 344 33.04 2.92 -38.33
N TRP A 345 32.38 2.59 -39.45
CA TRP A 345 32.90 1.63 -40.43
C TRP A 345 34.23 2.13 -41.01
N ARG A 346 34.32 3.41 -41.39
CA ARG A 346 35.56 3.99 -41.91
C ARG A 346 36.70 3.94 -40.89
N ALA A 347 36.45 4.38 -39.65
CA ALA A 347 37.46 4.40 -38.59
C ALA A 347 37.98 2.99 -38.25
N ARG A 348 37.11 1.98 -38.23
CA ARG A 348 37.52 0.59 -37.96
C ARG A 348 38.20 -0.06 -39.16
N ALA A 349 37.78 0.30 -40.37
CA ALA A 349 38.41 -0.18 -41.58
C ALA A 349 39.83 0.39 -41.72
N THR A 350 40.08 1.64 -41.29
CA THR A 350 41.42 2.22 -41.20
C THR A 350 42.26 1.58 -40.08
N GLU A 351 41.71 1.37 -38.89
CA GLU A 351 42.42 0.71 -37.77
C GLU A 351 42.83 -0.74 -38.11
N LEU A 352 41.99 -1.49 -38.82
CA LEU A 352 42.33 -2.85 -39.26
C LEU A 352 43.34 -2.85 -40.41
N ALA A 353 43.36 -1.80 -41.24
CA ALA A 353 44.29 -1.65 -42.36
C ALA A 353 45.72 -1.29 -41.91
N GLU A 354 45.89 -0.65 -40.75
CA GLU A 354 47.22 -0.39 -40.16
C GLU A 354 47.92 -1.69 -39.68
N VAL A 355 47.16 -2.78 -39.47
CA VAL A 355 47.66 -4.04 -38.91
C VAL A 355 48.10 -5.05 -40.00
N GLU A 356 47.55 -4.98 -41.22
CA GLU A 356 47.88 -5.89 -42.33
C GLU A 356 48.15 -5.14 -43.66
N LYS A 357 49.43 -4.86 -43.97
CA LYS A 357 50.04 -4.44 -45.28
C LYS A 357 49.33 -3.33 -46.12
N PRO A 358 50.09 -2.53 -46.91
CA PRO A 358 49.59 -1.27 -47.52
C PRO A 358 48.52 -1.41 -48.63
N ALA A 359 48.01 -2.60 -48.96
CA ALA A 359 47.03 -2.80 -50.02
C ALA A 359 45.59 -2.42 -49.62
N ILE A 360 45.25 -2.51 -48.33
CA ILE A 360 43.88 -2.33 -47.81
C ILE A 360 43.48 -0.84 -47.60
N PRO A 361 44.38 0.06 -47.13
CA PRO A 361 44.07 1.49 -47.01
C PRO A 361 43.73 2.13 -48.37
N ILE A 362 44.37 1.67 -49.45
CA ILE A 362 44.19 2.21 -50.81
C ILE A 362 42.76 1.98 -51.31
N VAL A 363 42.20 0.79 -51.10
CA VAL A 363 40.81 0.51 -51.50
C VAL A 363 39.82 1.31 -50.67
N LEU A 364 40.05 1.52 -49.37
CA LEU A 364 39.07 2.18 -48.50
C LEU A 364 39.09 3.71 -48.58
N VAL A 365 40.27 4.30 -48.77
CA VAL A 365 40.45 5.76 -48.83
C VAL A 365 40.20 6.29 -50.25
N LEU A 366 40.42 5.48 -51.30
CA LEU A 366 40.37 5.92 -52.71
C LEU A 366 39.34 5.21 -53.60
N SER A 367 38.58 4.22 -53.11
CA SER A 367 37.53 3.51 -53.89
C SER A 367 36.40 4.41 -54.42
N GLY A 368 36.39 5.71 -54.11
CA GLY A 368 35.39 6.63 -54.64
C GLY A 368 33.99 6.39 -54.08
N VAL A 369 33.84 5.61 -53.00
CA VAL A 369 32.58 5.50 -52.26
C VAL A 369 32.28 6.88 -51.65
N LYS A 370 31.31 7.58 -52.23
CA LYS A 370 30.90 8.92 -51.77
C LYS A 370 30.48 8.85 -50.29
N PRO A 371 30.89 9.83 -49.47
CA PRO A 371 30.32 10.00 -48.13
C PRO A 371 28.79 9.98 -48.19
N GLY A 372 28.15 9.09 -47.44
CA GLY A 372 26.70 8.85 -47.39
C GLY A 372 26.21 7.54 -48.06
N LEU A 373 27.00 6.87 -48.92
CA LEU A 373 26.61 5.64 -49.64
C LEU A 373 27.21 4.35 -49.06
N GLU A 374 27.84 4.43 -47.89
CA GLU A 374 28.46 3.29 -47.20
C GLU A 374 27.44 2.23 -46.78
N PRO A 375 26.22 2.57 -46.31
CA PRO A 375 25.20 1.58 -45.99
C PRO A 375 24.82 0.72 -47.21
N GLU A 376 24.61 1.36 -48.37
CA GLU A 376 24.23 0.70 -49.63
C GLU A 376 25.38 -0.17 -50.15
N PHE A 377 26.62 0.31 -50.05
CA PHE A 377 27.81 -0.44 -50.45
C PHE A 377 28.06 -1.67 -49.56
N ILE A 378 27.89 -1.53 -48.23
CA ILE A 378 27.99 -2.66 -47.30
C ILE A 378 26.89 -3.69 -47.59
N GLN A 379 25.67 -3.24 -47.91
CA GLN A 379 24.56 -4.11 -48.27
C GLN A 379 24.85 -4.87 -49.58
N PHE A 380 25.39 -4.18 -50.60
CA PHE A 380 25.83 -4.76 -51.86
C PHE A 380 26.91 -5.83 -51.65
N LEU A 381 27.99 -5.53 -50.91
CA LEU A 381 29.06 -6.50 -50.62
C LEU A 381 28.54 -7.73 -49.86
N ARG A 382 27.56 -7.56 -48.97
CA ARG A 382 26.93 -8.67 -48.24
C ARG A 382 26.04 -9.53 -49.12
N SER A 383 25.40 -8.96 -50.14
CA SER A 383 24.58 -9.72 -51.10
C SER A 383 25.39 -10.56 -52.09
N LEU A 384 26.69 -10.30 -52.23
CA LEU A 384 27.54 -11.02 -53.18
C LEU A 384 28.14 -12.32 -52.58
N PRO A 385 28.18 -13.40 -53.38
CA PRO A 385 29.02 -14.58 -53.10
C PRO A 385 30.48 -14.17 -52.84
N PRO A 386 31.24 -14.95 -52.05
CA PRO A 386 32.58 -14.56 -51.62
C PRO A 386 33.55 -14.32 -52.79
N ALA A 387 33.48 -15.11 -53.86
CA ALA A 387 34.29 -14.93 -55.06
C ALA A 387 33.97 -13.63 -55.82
N ASP A 388 32.68 -13.29 -55.93
CA ASP A 388 32.23 -12.08 -56.62
C ASP A 388 32.51 -10.82 -55.80
N ALA A 389 32.39 -10.93 -54.48
CA ALA A 389 32.80 -9.87 -53.55
C ALA A 389 34.31 -9.62 -53.63
N ALA A 390 35.13 -10.67 -53.74
CA ALA A 390 36.57 -10.55 -53.94
C ALA A 390 36.89 -9.85 -55.27
N ALA A 391 36.26 -10.27 -56.36
CA ALA A 391 36.45 -9.64 -57.67
C ALA A 391 35.99 -8.16 -57.68
N ALA A 392 34.91 -7.83 -56.98
CA ALA A 392 34.44 -6.45 -56.83
C ALA A 392 35.43 -5.59 -56.03
N VAL A 393 36.01 -6.13 -54.96
CA VAL A 393 37.03 -5.44 -54.16
C VAL A 393 38.36 -5.30 -54.90
N GLU A 394 38.78 -6.30 -55.66
CA GLU A 394 39.98 -6.24 -56.52
C GLU A 394 39.82 -5.18 -57.63
N LYS A 395 38.64 -5.11 -58.28
CA LYS A 395 38.35 -4.06 -59.26
C LYS A 395 38.37 -2.66 -58.67
N LEU A 396 37.86 -2.49 -57.45
CA LEU A 396 37.93 -1.21 -56.75
C LEU A 396 39.35 -0.85 -56.32
N ALA A 397 40.15 -1.87 -55.97
CA ALA A 397 41.57 -1.68 -55.68
C ALA A 397 42.36 -1.22 -56.90
N SER A 398 42.17 -1.88 -58.05
CA SER A 398 42.85 -1.49 -59.29
C SER A 398 42.43 -0.09 -59.77
N GLN A 399 41.14 0.25 -59.65
CA GLN A 399 40.65 1.61 -59.95
C GLN A 399 41.21 2.68 -59.00
N ALA A 400 41.42 2.33 -57.73
CA ALA A 400 42.06 3.22 -56.76
C ALA A 400 43.54 3.43 -57.10
N GLU A 401 44.27 2.38 -57.48
CA GLU A 401 45.67 2.46 -57.92
C GLU A 401 45.81 3.33 -59.18
N GLU A 402 44.96 3.16 -60.19
CA GLU A 402 44.95 4.00 -61.39
C GLU A 402 44.73 5.49 -61.06
N ARG A 403 43.87 5.79 -60.08
CA ARG A 403 43.63 7.18 -59.63
C ARG A 403 44.80 7.76 -58.86
N ILE A 404 45.49 6.95 -58.04
CA ILE A 404 46.73 7.39 -57.38
C ILE A 404 47.78 7.72 -58.43
N LEU A 405 47.99 6.83 -59.41
CA LEU A 405 48.97 7.03 -60.46
C LEU A 405 48.63 8.28 -61.30
N ALA A 406 47.37 8.45 -61.70
CA ALA A 406 46.92 9.64 -62.42
C ALA A 406 47.08 10.93 -61.59
N ALA A 407 46.85 10.89 -60.27
CA ALA A 407 47.06 12.03 -59.39
C ALA A 407 48.56 12.32 -59.15
N ALA A 408 49.39 11.28 -59.09
CA ALA A 408 50.84 11.40 -58.99
C ALA A 408 51.44 11.97 -60.28
N ASP A 409 50.95 11.54 -61.45
CA ASP A 409 51.35 12.06 -62.76
C ASP A 409 50.88 13.51 -62.95
N ALA A 410 49.65 13.84 -62.51
CA ALA A 410 49.16 15.21 -62.50
C ALA A 410 49.95 16.11 -61.53
N GLY A 411 50.40 15.58 -60.39
CA GLY A 411 51.29 16.27 -59.46
C GLY A 411 52.72 16.43 -59.97
N ALA A 412 53.20 15.48 -60.77
CA ALA A 412 54.52 15.53 -61.43
C ALA A 412 54.54 16.48 -62.65
N ALA A 413 53.38 16.75 -63.26
CA ALA A 413 53.24 17.71 -64.36
C ALA A 413 53.28 19.19 -63.91
N PHE A 414 53.26 19.47 -62.61
CA PHE A 414 53.52 20.81 -62.06
C PHE A 414 55.01 20.95 -61.69
N PRO A 415 55.79 21.80 -62.37
CA PRO A 415 57.14 22.10 -61.91
C PRO A 415 57.04 22.81 -60.56
N GLN A 416 57.75 22.28 -59.55
CA GLN A 416 57.88 22.91 -58.25
C GLN A 416 58.36 24.36 -58.43
N GLY A 417 57.48 25.34 -58.22
CA GLY A 417 57.89 26.75 -58.21
C GLY A 417 56.92 27.82 -58.73
N LYS A 418 55.66 27.53 -59.07
CA LYS A 418 54.66 28.60 -59.28
C LYS A 418 53.32 28.29 -58.59
N PRO A 419 52.74 29.23 -57.81
CA PRO A 419 51.39 29.08 -57.29
C PRO A 419 50.35 29.14 -58.42
N PRO A 420 49.18 28.51 -58.24
CA PRO A 420 48.12 28.48 -59.26
C PRO A 420 47.57 29.89 -59.54
N PRO A 421 47.13 30.19 -60.77
CA PRO A 421 46.36 31.40 -61.04
C PRO A 421 45.01 31.31 -60.31
N GLY A 422 44.59 32.43 -59.73
CA GLY A 422 43.34 32.56 -58.97
C GLY A 422 42.08 32.46 -59.80
#